data_AF-A0A7S7NU95-F1
#
_entry.id   AF-A0A7S7NU95-F1
#
_cell.length_a   1.000
_cell.length_b   1.000
_cell.length_c   1.000
_cell.angle_alpha   90.00
_cell.angle_beta   90.00
_cell.angle_gamma   90.00
#
_symmetry.space_group_name_H-M   'P 1'
#
loop_
_entity.id
_entity.type
_entity.pdbx_description
1 polymer ?
#
loop_
_entity_poly.entity_id
_entity_poly.type
_entity_poly.pdbx_seq_one_letter_code
_entity_poly.pdbx_strand_id
1 'polypeptide(L)'
;MAIATASGRTTDTAEEILLPGISTLDAQGQVTQAKYRAVETQFVVSAVLKGDRSLQKFALHHARWPQAQPVANGPVLVFFDPQDPRRCGSDLLFLVREPDGRYAPTDGQTDPALGVITRLPIDDTAARLRQPTH
;
A
#
# COMPACT_ATOMS: atom_id res chain seq x y z
N MET A 1 -9.39 -7.95 6.32
CA MET A 1 -9.56 -6.50 6.57
C MET A 1 -8.96 -6.17 7.91
N ALA A 2 -8.02 -5.24 7.95
CA ALA A 2 -7.28 -4.88 9.15
C ALA A 2 -7.04 -3.37 9.21
N ILE A 3 -6.80 -2.87 10.42
CA ILE A 3 -6.19 -1.57 10.68
C ILE A 3 -4.74 -1.84 11.08
N ALA A 4 -3.79 -1.26 10.35
CA ALA A 4 -2.37 -1.52 10.58
C ALA A 4 -1.50 -0.31 10.23
N THR A 5 -0.31 -0.27 10.82
CA THR A 5 0.68 0.79 10.59
C THR A 5 1.90 0.19 9.91
N ALA A 6 2.41 0.84 8.87
CA ALA A 6 3.69 0.46 8.27
C ALA A 6 4.80 0.59 9.32
N SER A 7 5.63 -0.45 9.46
CA SER A 7 6.65 -0.55 10.51
C SER A 7 8.08 -0.49 9.97
N GLY A 8 8.24 -0.59 8.65
CA GLY A 8 9.52 -0.51 7.96
C GLY A 8 9.38 0.16 6.60
N ARG A 9 10.54 0.40 5.96
CA ARG A 9 10.58 0.89 4.59
C ARG A 9 10.06 -0.18 3.63
N THR A 10 9.43 0.28 2.55
CA THR A 10 9.12 -0.56 1.39
C THR A 10 10.40 -1.05 0.72
N THR A 11 10.48 -2.35 0.42
CA THR A 11 11.64 -2.98 -0.25
C THR A 11 11.23 -3.61 -1.57
N ASP A 12 12.09 -3.48 -2.58
CA ASP A 12 11.92 -4.18 -3.86
C ASP A 12 12.05 -5.69 -3.70
N THR A 13 11.22 -6.42 -4.43
CA THR A 13 11.43 -7.85 -4.68
C THR A 13 11.99 -8.06 -6.08
N ALA A 14 12.34 -9.30 -6.42
CA ALA A 14 12.75 -9.67 -7.78
C ALA A 14 11.55 -9.81 -8.76
N GLU A 15 10.32 -9.71 -8.27
CA GLU A 15 9.10 -9.99 -9.03
C GLU A 15 8.65 -8.77 -9.87
N GLU A 16 8.02 -9.05 -11.02
CA GLU A 16 7.31 -8.07 -11.84
C GLU A 16 5.81 -8.30 -11.71
N ILE A 17 5.07 -7.23 -11.45
CA ILE A 17 3.60 -7.24 -11.41
C ILE A 17 3.06 -6.68 -12.71
N LEU A 18 2.08 -7.37 -13.26
CA LEU A 18 1.31 -6.92 -14.40
C LEU A 18 -0.07 -6.51 -13.90
N LEU A 19 -0.39 -5.21 -13.97
CA LEU A 19 -1.70 -4.73 -13.56
C LEU A 19 -2.72 -4.98 -14.68
N PRO A 20 -3.86 -5.64 -14.40
CA PRO A 20 -4.89 -5.89 -15.40
C PRO A 20 -5.40 -4.59 -16.03
N GLY A 21 -5.54 -4.59 -17.35
CA GLY A 21 -6.08 -3.44 -18.09
C GLY A 21 -5.12 -2.25 -18.21
N ILE A 22 -3.87 -2.34 -17.74
CA ILE A 22 -2.89 -1.28 -17.91
C ILE A 22 -1.84 -1.63 -18.97
N SER A 23 -1.72 -0.73 -19.93
CA SER A 23 -0.75 -0.80 -21.02
C SER A 23 0.09 0.47 -21.08
N THR A 24 1.29 0.36 -21.66
CA THR A 24 2.21 1.46 -21.97
C THR A 24 2.61 1.40 -23.43
N LEU A 25 3.17 2.49 -23.97
CA LEU A 25 3.88 2.44 -25.24
C LEU A 25 5.35 2.04 -24.98
N ASP A 26 5.89 1.17 -25.83
CA ASP A 26 7.32 0.90 -25.88
C ASP A 26 8.08 2.00 -26.66
N ALA A 27 9.39 1.85 -26.78
CA ALA A 27 10.24 2.81 -27.50
C ALA A 27 9.92 2.90 -29.01
N GLN A 28 9.20 1.93 -29.55
CA GLN A 28 8.77 1.83 -30.94
C GLN A 28 7.32 2.32 -31.12
N GLY A 29 6.66 2.77 -30.04
CA GLY A 29 5.28 3.24 -30.06
C GLY A 29 4.25 2.11 -30.11
N GLN A 30 4.61 0.86 -29.81
CA GLN A 30 3.66 -0.24 -29.70
C GLN A 30 3.06 -0.32 -28.30
N VAL A 31 1.77 -0.65 -28.24
CA VAL A 31 1.06 -0.90 -26.99
C VAL A 31 1.52 -2.23 -26.41
N THR A 32 2.13 -2.17 -25.24
CA THR A 32 2.61 -3.33 -24.48
C THR A 32 2.05 -3.29 -23.07
N GLN A 33 2.04 -4.43 -22.38
CA GLN A 33 1.56 -4.47 -21.00
C GLN A 33 2.54 -3.73 -20.08
N ALA A 34 2.01 -2.84 -19.23
CA ALA A 34 2.84 -2.10 -18.31
C ALA A 34 3.39 -3.03 -17.22
N LYS A 35 4.71 -3.01 -17.04
CA LYS A 35 5.41 -3.80 -16.03
C LYS A 35 5.67 -2.96 -14.80
N TYR A 36 5.26 -3.45 -13.65
CA TYR A 36 5.47 -2.83 -12.34
C TYR A 36 6.46 -3.64 -11.53
N ARG A 37 7.15 -2.97 -10.60
CA ARG A 37 8.01 -3.67 -9.65
C ARG A 37 7.16 -4.10 -8.45
N ALA A 38 7.20 -5.39 -8.14
CA ALA A 38 6.69 -5.89 -6.88
C ALA A 38 7.55 -5.35 -5.72
N VAL A 39 6.87 -4.92 -4.67
CA VAL A 39 7.48 -4.45 -3.45
C VAL A 39 6.77 -5.02 -2.24
N GLU A 40 7.50 -5.09 -1.13
CA GLU A 40 6.99 -5.53 0.15
C GLU A 40 7.12 -4.43 1.21
N THR A 41 6.07 -4.28 2.01
CA THR A 41 6.06 -3.38 3.16
C THR A 41 5.58 -4.14 4.40
N GLN A 42 6.32 -4.05 5.50
CA GLN A 42 5.97 -4.72 6.75
C GLN A 42 4.99 -3.87 7.57
N PHE A 43 3.91 -4.49 8.05
CA PHE A 43 2.88 -3.85 8.85
C PHE A 43 2.76 -4.48 10.24
N VAL A 44 2.46 -3.64 11.24
CA VAL A 44 2.02 -4.06 12.57
C VAL A 44 0.52 -3.82 12.67
N VAL A 45 -0.22 -4.87 13.04
CA VAL A 45 -1.68 -4.86 13.13
C VAL A 45 -2.13 -4.24 14.43
N SER A 46 -2.99 -3.24 14.35
CA SER A 46 -3.69 -2.66 15.51
C SER A 46 -5.01 -3.37 15.77
N ALA A 47 -5.74 -3.72 14.71
CA ALA A 47 -7.01 -4.44 14.80
C ALA A 47 -7.29 -5.26 13.54
N VAL A 48 -7.93 -6.42 13.70
CA VAL A 48 -8.47 -7.22 12.59
C VAL A 48 -9.98 -7.12 12.61
N LEU A 49 -10.55 -6.50 11.58
CA LEU A 49 -12.00 -6.33 11.44
C LEU A 49 -12.65 -7.57 10.79
N LYS A 50 -11.92 -8.25 9.89
CA LYS A 50 -12.34 -9.49 9.24
C LYS A 50 -11.13 -10.36 8.89
N GLY A 51 -11.19 -11.64 9.24
CA GLY A 51 -10.11 -12.62 9.01
C GLY A 51 -9.58 -13.20 10.32
N ASP A 52 -8.33 -13.68 10.28
CA ASP A 52 -7.62 -14.22 11.45
C ASP A 52 -7.34 -13.12 12.49
N ARG A 53 -7.99 -13.20 13.65
CA ARG A 53 -7.85 -12.23 14.75
C ARG A 53 -6.54 -12.35 15.51
N SER A 54 -5.78 -13.42 15.31
CA SER A 54 -4.46 -13.59 15.93
C SER A 54 -3.33 -12.91 15.14
N LEU A 55 -3.62 -12.36 13.95
CA LEU A 55 -2.64 -11.71 13.10
C LEU A 55 -2.06 -10.46 13.78
N GLN A 56 -0.77 -10.50 14.10
CA GLN A 56 -0.06 -9.37 14.73
C GLN A 56 0.75 -8.55 13.72
N LYS A 57 1.27 -9.19 12.68
CA LYS A 57 2.12 -8.58 11.66
C LYS A 57 1.88 -9.27 10.32
N PHE A 58 2.12 -8.54 9.24
CA PHE A 58 2.11 -9.10 7.89
C PHE A 58 2.98 -8.29 6.94
N ALA A 59 3.40 -8.93 5.86
CA ALA A 59 4.00 -8.28 4.70
C ALA A 59 2.91 -7.99 3.66
N LEU A 60 2.79 -6.72 3.27
CA LEU A 60 1.98 -6.30 2.15
C LEU A 60 2.82 -6.39 0.87
N HIS A 61 2.44 -7.27 -0.04
CA HIS A 61 2.92 -7.37 -1.39
C HIS A 61 2.10 -6.42 -2.28
N HIS A 62 2.74 -5.41 -2.88
CA HIS A 62 2.06 -4.43 -3.74
C HIS A 62 2.97 -3.95 -4.88
N ALA A 63 2.40 -3.18 -5.80
CA ALA A 63 3.13 -2.64 -6.95
C ALA A 63 3.67 -1.23 -6.68
N ARG A 64 4.83 -0.92 -7.28
CA ARG A 64 5.29 0.45 -7.51
C ARG A 64 5.64 0.67 -8.99
N TRP A 65 5.60 1.92 -9.41
CA TRP A 65 6.10 2.30 -10.74
C TRP A 65 7.60 2.00 -10.84
N PRO A 66 8.10 1.40 -11.94
CA PRO A 66 9.51 1.08 -12.09
C PRO A 66 10.39 2.33 -12.28
N GLN A 67 9.83 3.41 -12.82
CA GLN A 67 10.55 4.66 -13.11
C GLN A 67 10.28 5.72 -12.02
N ALA A 68 11.08 6.78 -11.98
CA ALA A 68 10.96 7.83 -10.96
C ALA A 68 9.76 8.77 -11.17
N GLN A 69 9.20 8.83 -12.39
CA GLN A 69 8.13 9.76 -12.73
C GLN A 69 6.79 9.03 -12.88
N PRO A 70 5.71 9.53 -12.26
CA PRO A 70 4.36 9.05 -12.51
C PRO A 70 3.96 9.27 -13.98
N VAL A 71 3.21 8.33 -14.55
CA VAL A 71 2.60 8.50 -15.87
C VAL A 71 1.25 9.18 -15.72
N ALA A 72 0.96 10.18 -16.57
CA ALA A 72 -0.35 10.81 -16.62
C ALA A 72 -1.43 9.76 -16.93
N ASN A 73 -2.53 9.77 -16.16
CA ASN A 73 -3.59 8.75 -16.21
C ASN A 73 -3.11 7.31 -15.92
N GLY A 74 -1.99 7.15 -15.23
CA GLY A 74 -1.55 5.86 -14.71
C GLY A 74 -2.29 5.45 -13.43
N PRO A 75 -2.10 4.21 -12.97
CA PRO A 75 -2.74 3.70 -11.76
C PRO A 75 -2.37 4.48 -10.50
N VAL A 76 -3.32 4.56 -9.58
CA VAL A 76 -3.16 5.17 -8.26
C VAL A 76 -2.61 4.16 -7.25
N LEU A 77 -1.29 3.99 -7.31
CA LEU A 77 -0.54 3.08 -6.42
C LEU A 77 -0.37 3.65 -5.00
N VAL A 78 -0.09 2.76 -4.06
CA VAL A 78 0.21 3.11 -2.67
C VAL A 78 1.71 3.12 -2.40
N PHE A 79 2.13 3.99 -1.49
CA PHE A 79 3.50 4.06 -1.00
C PHE A 79 3.51 4.37 0.49
N PHE A 80 4.34 3.64 1.23
CA PHE A 80 4.44 3.76 2.68
C PHE A 80 5.85 4.17 3.07
N ASP A 81 5.94 5.16 3.95
CA ASP A 81 7.18 5.51 4.60
C ASP A 81 6.88 5.88 6.05
N PRO A 82 7.20 5.01 7.03
CA PRO A 82 6.99 5.32 8.43
C PRO A 82 7.87 6.47 8.93
N GLN A 83 8.89 6.88 8.17
CA GLN A 83 9.75 8.01 8.50
C GLN A 83 9.28 9.34 7.93
N ASP A 84 8.35 9.36 6.95
CA ASP A 84 7.73 10.60 6.46
C ASP A 84 6.54 10.95 7.38
N PRO A 85 6.56 12.08 8.10
CA PRO A 85 5.47 12.46 9.02
C PRO A 85 4.09 12.58 8.35
N ARG A 86 4.06 12.81 7.03
CA ARG A 86 2.82 12.88 6.25
C ARG A 86 2.28 11.49 5.89
N ARG A 87 3.12 10.46 6.06
CA ARG A 87 2.85 9.05 5.70
C ARG A 87 3.07 8.10 6.87
N CYS A 88 3.44 8.60 8.05
CA CYS A 88 3.39 7.86 9.30
C CYS A 88 1.93 7.88 9.82
N GLY A 89 1.32 6.70 9.99
CA GLY A 89 -0.07 6.60 10.43
C GLY A 89 -0.67 5.23 10.14
N SER A 90 -1.85 4.99 10.67
CA SER A 90 -2.58 3.73 10.46
C SER A 90 -3.44 3.79 9.20
N ASP A 91 -3.50 2.67 8.51
CA ASP A 91 -4.30 2.47 7.31
C ASP A 91 -5.38 1.42 7.58
N LEU A 92 -6.55 1.59 6.96
CA LEU A 92 -7.56 0.55 6.80
C LEU A 92 -7.28 -0.21 5.50
N LEU A 93 -7.04 -1.52 5.60
CA LEU A 93 -6.63 -2.35 4.47
C LEU A 93 -7.61 -3.49 4.20
N PHE A 94 -8.07 -3.58 2.95
CA PHE A 94 -8.81 -4.72 2.40
C PHE A 94 -7.82 -5.64 1.67
N LEU A 95 -7.52 -6.78 2.30
CA LEU A 95 -6.43 -7.66 1.88
C LEU A 95 -6.92 -9.09 1.65
N VAL A 96 -6.30 -9.75 0.67
CA VAL A 96 -6.32 -11.21 0.48
C VAL A 96 -4.98 -11.79 0.91
N ARG A 97 -4.98 -13.04 1.39
CA ARG A 97 -3.76 -13.77 1.69
C ARG A 97 -3.39 -14.63 0.49
N GLU A 98 -2.20 -14.43 -0.05
CA GLU A 98 -1.64 -15.19 -1.17
C GLU A 98 -1.22 -16.61 -0.72
N PRO A 99 -1.07 -17.58 -1.64
CA PRO A 99 -0.71 -18.96 -1.29
C PRO A 99 0.64 -19.08 -0.54
N ASP A 100 1.57 -18.17 -0.80
CA ASP A 100 2.87 -18.08 -0.11
C ASP A 100 2.78 -17.43 1.29
N GLY A 101 1.58 -16.97 1.68
CA GLY A 101 1.29 -16.39 2.98
C GLY A 101 1.46 -14.87 3.07
N ARG A 102 1.94 -14.20 2.02
CA ARG A 102 1.95 -12.74 1.91
C ARG A 102 0.52 -12.21 1.76
N TYR A 103 0.35 -10.91 1.96
CA TYR A 103 -0.94 -10.26 1.78
C TYR A 103 -0.88 -9.29 0.62
N ALA A 104 -1.91 -9.27 -0.22
CA ALA A 104 -2.04 -8.33 -1.32
C ALA A 104 -3.35 -7.53 -1.21
N PRO A 105 -3.45 -6.33 -1.82
CA PRO A 105 -4.72 -5.63 -1.99
C PRO A 105 -5.76 -6.56 -2.64
N THR A 106 -7.01 -6.51 -2.17
CA THR A 106 -8.09 -7.35 -2.71
C THR A 106 -8.24 -7.19 -4.23
N ASP A 107 -8.23 -8.34 -4.93
CA ASP A 107 -8.55 -8.57 -6.36
C ASP A 107 -7.68 -7.85 -7.41
N GLY A 108 -6.39 -7.64 -7.12
CA GLY A 108 -5.45 -7.15 -8.14
C GLY A 108 -5.81 -5.75 -8.66
N GLN A 109 -6.46 -4.94 -7.81
CA GLN A 109 -6.87 -3.59 -8.16
C GLN A 109 -5.72 -2.77 -8.72
N THR A 110 -5.97 -2.22 -9.90
CA THR A 110 -5.13 -1.25 -10.59
C THR A 110 -4.87 -0.01 -9.72
N ASP A 111 -5.88 0.42 -8.94
CA ASP A 111 -5.86 1.66 -8.16
C ASP A 111 -6.05 1.40 -6.65
N PRO A 112 -5.12 0.71 -5.96
CA PRO A 112 -5.31 0.31 -4.57
C PRO A 112 -5.51 1.49 -3.60
N ALA A 113 -5.02 2.69 -3.94
CA ALA A 113 -5.24 3.87 -3.11
C ALA A 113 -6.68 4.43 -3.21
N LEU A 114 -7.50 3.96 -4.16
CA LEU A 114 -8.90 4.37 -4.32
C LEU A 114 -9.86 3.48 -3.52
N GLY A 115 -9.58 3.29 -2.23
CA GLY A 115 -10.52 2.70 -1.26
C GLY A 115 -10.16 1.30 -0.76
N VAL A 116 -9.23 0.58 -1.40
CA VAL A 116 -8.72 -0.71 -0.89
C VAL A 116 -7.73 -0.49 0.26
N ILE A 117 -6.96 0.59 0.18
CA ILE A 117 -6.08 1.04 1.24
C ILE A 117 -6.41 2.51 1.49
N THR A 118 -6.91 2.78 2.69
CA THR A 118 -7.34 4.12 3.09
C THR A 118 -6.59 4.55 4.32
N ARG A 119 -5.88 5.69 4.22
CA ARG A 119 -5.26 6.34 5.36
C ARG A 119 -6.33 6.75 6.35
N LEU A 120 -6.20 6.29 7.60
CA LEU A 120 -7.05 6.80 8.66
C LEU A 120 -6.53 8.16 9.09
N PRO A 121 -7.43 9.12 9.40
CA PRO A 121 -7.02 10.36 10.02
C PRO A 121 -6.24 10.05 11.29
N ILE A 122 -5.11 10.73 11.47
CA ILE A 122 -4.41 10.71 12.76
C ILE A 122 -5.33 11.42 13.73
N ASP A 123 -5.84 10.70 14.73
CA ASP A 123 -6.56 11.31 15.84
C ASP A 123 -5.58 12.17 16.63
N ASP A 124 -5.54 13.46 16.28
CA ASP A 124 -4.73 14.48 16.94
C ASP A 124 -5.34 14.90 18.29
N THR A 125 -6.32 14.14 18.78
CA THR A 125 -6.95 14.30 20.09
C THR A 125 -5.91 14.22 21.21
N ALA A 126 -4.85 13.43 21.02
CA ALA A 126 -3.71 13.38 21.93
C ALA A 126 -2.82 14.64 21.89
N ALA A 127 -2.80 15.39 20.78
CA ALA A 127 -2.09 16.67 20.70
C ALA A 127 -2.92 17.82 21.28
N ARG A 128 -4.25 17.80 21.14
CA ARG A 128 -5.16 18.78 21.77
C ARG A 128 -5.14 18.74 23.29
N LEU A 129 -4.90 17.58 23.89
CA LEU A 129 -4.80 17.42 25.35
C LEU A 129 -3.44 17.84 25.93
N ARG A 130 -2.48 18.27 25.10
CA ARG A 130 -1.15 18.75 25.53
C ARG A 130 -1.01 20.27 25.51
N GLN A 131 -2.03 21.02 25.13
CA GLN A 131 -2.00 22.47 25.25
C GLN A 131 -2.43 22.85 26.67
N PRO A 132 -1.56 23.48 27.49
CA PRO A 132 -2.00 24.06 28.74
C PRO A 132 -3.01 25.17 28.42
N THR A 133 -4.18 25.10 29.02
CA THR A 133 -5.13 26.22 29.06
C THR A 133 -4.42 27.41 29.69
N HIS A 134 -4.21 28.46 28.90
CA HIS A 134 -3.83 29.79 29.39
C HIS A 134 -5.04 30.51 29.97
#